data_AF-A0A1H4XIU3-F1
#
_entry.id   AF-A0A1H4XIU3-F1
#
_cell.length_a   1.000
_cell.length_b   1.000
_cell.length_c   1.000
_cell.angle_alpha   90.00
_cell.angle_beta   90.00
_cell.angle_gamma   90.00
#
_symmetry.space_group_name_H-M   'P 1'
#
loop_
_entity.id
_entity.type
_entity.pdbx_description
1 polymer ?
#
loop_
_entity_poly.entity_id
_entity_poly.type
_entity_poly.pdbx_seq_one_letter_code
_entity_poly.pdbx_strand_id
1 'polypeptide(L)'
;MATYAVNTAAVAHARKLIKTRQYVLDSDWGEVQPNAEAENAYLEKHSWEDYGSWFLGLTEGANDETKARHAFVYGDLRRVHRSGLIACVYRAAEWRHKDVELAAHDLLQRLDEVSG
;
A
#
# COMPACT_ATOMS: atom_id res chain seq x y z
N MET A 1 -14.39 -13.41 -7.67
CA MET A 1 -13.75 -12.11 -7.38
C MET A 1 -12.95 -12.32 -6.10
N ALA A 2 -11.70 -11.88 -6.02
CA ALA A 2 -10.95 -11.99 -4.77
C ALA A 2 -11.62 -11.11 -3.70
N THR A 3 -11.65 -11.58 -2.46
CA THR A 3 -12.07 -10.78 -1.31
C THR A 3 -10.82 -10.30 -0.59
N TYR A 4 -10.79 -9.02 -0.21
CA TYR A 4 -9.68 -8.43 0.52
C TYR A 4 -10.14 -7.92 1.87
N ALA A 5 -9.41 -8.30 2.92
CA ALA A 5 -9.51 -7.70 4.24
C ALA A 5 -8.54 -6.53 4.36
N VAL A 6 -8.89 -5.50 5.14
CA VAL A 6 -7.99 -4.37 5.41
C VAL A 6 -6.79 -4.84 6.23
N ASN A 7 -5.60 -4.51 5.75
CA ASN A 7 -4.36 -4.72 6.48
C ASN A 7 -4.10 -3.58 7.47
N THR A 8 -4.46 -3.79 8.73
CA THR A 8 -4.28 -2.78 9.78
C THR A 8 -2.80 -2.46 10.05
N ALA A 9 -1.91 -3.44 9.88
CA ALA A 9 -0.47 -3.23 10.01
C ALA A 9 0.05 -2.30 8.90
N ALA A 10 -0.44 -2.46 7.66
CA ALA A 10 -0.07 -1.58 6.56
C ALA A 10 -0.59 -0.15 6.75
N VAL A 11 -1.81 0.02 7.26
CA VAL A 11 -2.35 1.34 7.61
C VAL A 11 -1.48 2.02 8.68
N ALA A 12 -1.09 1.28 9.72
CA ALA A 12 -0.21 1.80 10.77
C ALA A 12 1.18 2.17 10.22
N HIS A 13 1.73 1.35 9.31
CA HIS A 13 3.01 1.59 8.66
C HIS A 13 2.98 2.87 7.81
N ALA A 14 1.97 3.03 6.94
CA ALA A 14 1.77 4.23 6.15
C ALA A 14 1.66 5.50 7.02
N ARG A 15 0.85 5.46 8.09
CA ARG A 15 0.71 6.59 9.04
C ARG A 15 2.05 6.96 9.69
N LYS A 16 2.86 5.97 10.08
CA LYS A 16 4.20 6.19 10.63
C LYS A 16 5.10 6.89 9.61
N LEU A 17 5.14 6.40 8.37
CA LEU A 17 5.95 6.99 7.30
C LEU A 17 5.54 8.43 7.00
N ILE A 18 4.24 8.69 6.89
CA ILE A 18 3.69 10.05 6.70
C ILE A 18 4.14 10.97 7.84
N LYS A 19 3.98 10.54 9.09
CA LYS A 19 4.42 11.31 10.27
C LYS A 19 5.91 11.62 10.25
N THR A 20 6.73 10.70 9.76
CA THR A 20 8.19 10.87 9.64
C THR A 20 8.64 11.53 8.34
N ARG A 21 7.70 12.08 7.54
CA ARG A 21 7.96 12.73 6.24
C ARG A 21 8.64 11.83 5.20
N GLN A 22 8.37 10.53 5.24
CA GLN A 22 8.85 9.56 4.27
C GLN A 22 7.82 9.38 3.15
N TYR A 23 7.63 10.43 2.36
CA TYR A 23 6.65 10.45 1.27
C TYR A 23 7.14 11.19 0.02
N VAL A 24 6.46 10.92 -1.09
CA VAL A 24 6.61 11.60 -2.39
C VAL A 24 5.24 12.12 -2.82
N LEU A 25 5.16 13.43 -3.09
CA LEU A 25 3.90 14.10 -3.45
C LEU A 25 3.64 14.09 -4.95
N ASP A 26 4.70 14.16 -5.75
CA ASP A 26 4.65 14.22 -7.21
C ASP A 26 5.45 13.05 -7.82
N SER A 27 4.74 12.13 -8.48
CA SER A 27 5.31 10.95 -9.13
C SER A 27 4.27 10.26 -10.02
N ASP A 28 4.70 9.69 -11.15
CA ASP A 28 3.87 8.79 -11.96
C ASP A 28 3.80 7.41 -11.32
N TRP A 29 2.60 6.99 -10.91
CA TRP A 29 2.41 5.70 -10.25
C TRP A 29 2.75 4.52 -11.16
N GLY A 30 2.51 4.63 -12.47
CA GLY A 30 2.82 3.58 -13.44
C GLY A 30 4.31 3.25 -13.53
N GLU A 31 5.17 4.25 -13.27
CA GLU A 31 6.62 4.11 -13.32
C GLU A 31 7.25 3.72 -11.98
N VAL A 32 6.69 4.20 -10.86
CA VAL A 32 7.30 4.06 -9.52
C VAL A 32 6.73 2.94 -8.68
N GLN A 33 5.58 2.35 -9.06
CA GLN A 33 5.08 1.16 -8.37
C GLN A 33 6.11 0.02 -8.43
N PRO A 34 6.25 -0.77 -7.37
CA PRO A 34 7.23 -1.84 -7.34
C PRO A 34 6.92 -2.89 -8.41
N ASN A 35 7.95 -3.24 -9.18
CA ASN A 35 7.88 -4.34 -10.13
C ASN A 35 8.38 -5.64 -9.48
N ALA A 36 8.30 -6.76 -10.21
CA ALA A 36 8.69 -8.07 -9.69
C ALA A 36 10.15 -8.13 -9.18
N GLU A 37 11.08 -7.42 -9.83
CA GLU A 37 12.49 -7.36 -9.42
C GLU A 37 12.67 -6.59 -8.11
N ALA A 38 12.05 -5.42 -7.99
CA ALA A 38 12.08 -4.60 -6.78
C ALA A 38 11.48 -5.34 -5.57
N GLU A 39 10.37 -6.04 -5.77
CA GLU A 39 9.75 -6.86 -4.73
C GLU A 39 10.62 -8.05 -4.30
N ASN A 40 11.27 -8.72 -5.26
CA ASN A 40 12.19 -9.83 -4.93
C ASN A 40 13.40 -9.32 -4.15
N ALA A 41 14.02 -8.22 -4.62
CA ALA A 41 15.15 -7.60 -3.94
C ALA A 41 14.79 -7.09 -2.53
N TYR A 42 13.53 -6.71 -2.31
CA TYR A 42 13.03 -6.38 -0.98
C TYR A 42 12.95 -7.63 -0.09
N LEU A 43 12.31 -8.70 -0.58
CA LEU A 43 12.15 -9.97 0.15
C LEU A 43 13.48 -10.70 0.44
N GLU A 44 14.56 -10.43 -0.31
CA GLU A 44 15.90 -10.93 0.01
C GLU A 44 16.48 -10.34 1.31
N LYS A 45 15.98 -9.17 1.73
CA LYS A 45 16.54 -8.39 2.86
C LYS A 45 15.54 -8.15 3.98
N HIS A 46 14.27 -8.45 3.74
CA HIS A 46 13.15 -8.11 4.61
C HIS A 46 12.22 -9.31 4.77
N SER A 47 11.48 -9.33 5.88
CA SER A 47 10.51 -10.40 6.15
C SER A 47 9.24 -10.25 5.29
N TRP A 48 8.44 -11.31 5.22
CA TRP A 48 7.08 -11.24 4.65
C TRP A 48 6.18 -10.27 5.42
N GLU A 49 6.40 -10.11 6.73
CA GLU A 49 5.67 -9.13 7.54
C GLU A 49 6.00 -7.70 7.12
N ASP A 50 7.30 -7.39 6.94
CA ASP A 50 7.74 -6.09 6.42
C ASP A 50 7.18 -5.83 5.03
N TYR A 51 7.26 -6.82 4.15
CA TYR A 51 6.71 -6.73 2.80
C TYR A 51 5.20 -6.48 2.84
N GLY A 52 4.46 -7.24 3.64
CA GLY A 52 3.02 -7.11 3.77
C GLY A 52 2.57 -5.77 4.32
N SER A 53 3.41 -5.10 5.11
CA SER A 53 3.13 -3.74 5.62
C SER A 53 3.02 -2.67 4.53
N TRP A 54 3.37 -2.96 3.28
CA TRP A 54 3.21 -2.05 2.13
C TRP A 54 1.87 -2.16 1.41
N PHE A 55 1.01 -3.11 1.79
CA PHE A 55 -0.18 -3.49 1.05
C PHE A 55 -1.44 -3.34 1.90
N LEU A 56 -2.37 -2.48 1.49
CA LEU A 56 -3.57 -2.16 2.27
C LEU A 56 -4.62 -3.28 2.30
N GLY A 57 -4.55 -4.23 1.37
CA GLY A 57 -5.46 -5.37 1.32
C GLY A 57 -4.74 -6.71 1.40
N LEU A 58 -5.32 -7.63 2.16
CA LEU A 58 -4.91 -9.04 2.22
C LEU A 58 -5.96 -9.93 1.57
N THR A 59 -5.55 -10.72 0.58
CA THR A 59 -6.42 -11.68 -0.11
C THR A 59 -6.86 -12.78 0.84
N GLU A 60 -8.17 -12.93 1.07
CA GLU A 60 -8.71 -14.02 1.87
C GLU A 60 -8.42 -15.39 1.23
N GLY A 61 -7.97 -16.36 2.04
CA GLY A 61 -7.67 -17.72 1.59
C GLY A 61 -6.30 -17.92 0.90
N ALA A 62 -5.52 -16.86 0.67
CA ALA A 62 -4.14 -16.98 0.22
C ALA A 62 -3.18 -17.26 1.40
N ASN A 63 -2.09 -17.99 1.13
CA ASN A 63 -1.04 -18.25 2.12
C ASN A 63 -0.28 -16.97 2.46
N ASP A 64 0.02 -16.75 3.74
CA ASP A 64 0.62 -15.49 4.23
C ASP A 64 1.97 -15.18 3.59
N GLU A 65 2.80 -16.18 3.32
CA GLU A 65 4.13 -16.02 2.71
C GLU A 65 4.08 -16.11 1.18
N THR A 66 3.12 -15.42 0.56
CA THR A 66 3.01 -15.33 -0.90
C THR A 66 2.71 -13.92 -1.37
N LYS A 67 3.22 -13.55 -2.54
CA LYS A 67 2.89 -12.25 -3.15
C LYS A 67 1.39 -12.12 -3.47
N ALA A 68 0.74 -13.23 -3.83
CA ALA A 68 -0.70 -13.27 -4.12
C ALA A 68 -1.59 -12.91 -2.91
N ARG A 69 -1.06 -12.99 -1.68
CA ARG A 69 -1.74 -12.53 -0.47
C ARG A 69 -1.88 -11.02 -0.40
N HIS A 70 -1.04 -10.26 -1.09
CA HIS A 70 -0.85 -8.85 -0.86
C HIS A 70 -1.40 -8.02 -2.03
N ALA A 71 -2.24 -7.03 -1.74
CA ALA A 71 -2.86 -6.16 -2.73
C ALA A 71 -2.92 -4.70 -2.26
N PHE A 72 -3.11 -3.78 -3.22
CA PHE A 72 -3.19 -2.33 -2.96
C PHE A 72 -1.90 -1.79 -2.33
N VAL A 73 -0.80 -1.89 -3.07
CA VAL A 73 0.47 -1.29 -2.66
C VAL A 73 0.40 0.23 -2.77
N TYR A 74 0.84 0.94 -1.73
CA TYR A 74 0.72 2.40 -1.65
C TYR A 74 2.05 3.17 -1.80
N GLY A 75 3.16 2.46 -1.94
CA GLY A 75 4.50 3.03 -1.99
C GLY A 75 5.49 2.21 -2.80
N ASP A 76 6.70 2.75 -2.99
CA ASP A 76 7.80 2.15 -3.74
C ASP A 76 8.63 1.14 -2.92
N LEU A 77 8.03 0.55 -1.88
CA LEU A 77 8.69 -0.25 -0.84
C LEU A 77 9.75 0.52 -0.02
N ARG A 78 9.75 1.86 -0.09
CA ARG A 78 10.64 2.72 0.71
C ARG A 78 9.96 3.97 1.25
N ARG A 79 9.09 4.60 0.46
CA ARG A 79 8.34 5.82 0.77
C ARG A 79 6.89 5.65 0.37
N VAL A 80 6.01 6.40 1.04
CA VAL A 80 4.61 6.54 0.65
C VAL A 80 4.52 7.41 -0.60
N HIS A 81 3.77 7.01 -1.61
CA HIS A 81 3.51 7.85 -2.77
C HIS A 81 2.07 8.34 -2.74
N ARG A 82 1.87 9.66 -2.90
CA ARG A 82 0.51 10.24 -3.01
C ARG A 82 -0.26 9.61 -4.16
N SER A 83 0.40 9.42 -5.30
CA SER A 83 -0.18 8.74 -6.47
C SER A 83 -0.50 7.25 -6.20
N GLY A 84 0.29 6.58 -5.36
CA GLY A 84 0.01 5.21 -4.90
C GLY A 84 -1.23 5.10 -4.02
N LEU A 85 -1.43 6.03 -3.08
CA LEU A 85 -2.65 6.10 -2.28
C LEU A 85 -3.89 6.39 -3.15
N ILE A 86 -3.79 7.29 -4.13
CA ILE A 86 -4.86 7.55 -5.10
C ILE A 86 -5.19 6.28 -5.92
N ALA A 87 -4.17 5.56 -6.39
CA ALA A 87 -4.37 4.30 -7.11
C ALA A 87 -5.07 3.25 -6.24
N CYS A 88 -4.74 3.17 -4.95
CA CYS A 88 -5.43 2.30 -3.99
C CYS A 88 -6.91 2.66 -3.85
N VAL A 89 -7.25 3.94 -3.67
CA VAL A 89 -8.64 4.41 -3.60
C VAL A 89 -9.42 4.02 -4.86
N TYR A 90 -8.86 4.34 -6.04
CA TYR A 90 -9.51 4.05 -7.31
C TYR A 90 -9.76 2.55 -7.52
N ARG A 91 -8.74 1.71 -7.31
CA ARG A 91 -8.85 0.25 -7.48
C ARG A 91 -9.79 -0.39 -6.47
N ALA A 92 -9.73 0.03 -5.20
CA ALA A 92 -10.60 -0.52 -4.17
C ALA A 92 -12.07 -0.19 -4.44
N ALA A 93 -12.35 1.04 -4.91
CA ALA A 93 -13.69 1.44 -5.35
C ALA A 93 -14.15 0.66 -6.59
N GLU A 94 -13.29 0.52 -7.61
CA GLU A 94 -13.56 -0.25 -8.84
C GLU A 94 -13.96 -1.70 -8.50
N TRP A 95 -13.27 -2.31 -7.55
CA TRP A 95 -13.51 -3.69 -7.12
C TRP A 95 -14.51 -3.81 -5.96
N ARG A 96 -15.15 -2.71 -5.54
CA ARG A 96 -16.18 -2.66 -4.50
C ARG A 96 -15.71 -3.14 -3.11
N HIS A 97 -14.44 -2.90 -2.78
CA HIS A 97 -13.88 -3.16 -1.45
C HIS A 97 -13.89 -1.89 -0.61
N LYS A 98 -15.06 -1.58 -0.02
CA LYS A 98 -15.31 -0.29 0.62
C LYS A 98 -14.37 0.01 1.80
N ASP A 99 -14.04 -1.00 2.60
CA ASP A 99 -13.18 -0.80 3.77
C ASP A 99 -11.74 -0.45 3.37
N VAL A 100 -11.22 -1.07 2.30
CA VAL A 100 -9.90 -0.77 1.74
C VAL A 100 -9.90 0.61 1.08
N GLU A 101 -10.97 0.96 0.36
CA GLU A 101 -11.16 2.29 -0.24
C GLU A 101 -11.11 3.39 0.82
N LEU A 102 -11.85 3.23 1.92
CA LEU A 102 -11.87 4.20 3.02
C LEU A 102 -10.52 4.27 3.73
N ALA A 103 -9.85 3.14 3.99
CA ALA A 103 -8.52 3.13 4.58
C ALA A 103 -7.49 3.88 3.71
N ALA A 104 -7.51 3.66 2.38
CA ALA A 104 -6.65 4.38 1.45
C ALA A 104 -6.99 5.88 1.39
N HIS A 105 -8.29 6.22 1.40
CA HIS A 105 -8.76 7.60 1.39
C HIS A 105 -8.30 8.37 2.63
N ASP A 106 -8.46 7.79 3.81
CA ASP A 106 -8.05 8.40 5.08
C ASP A 106 -6.54 8.64 5.14
N LEU A 107 -5.74 7.71 4.59
CA LEU A 107 -4.29 7.87 4.47
C LEU A 107 -3.94 9.01 3.50
N LEU A 108 -4.66 9.13 2.38
CA LEU A 108 -4.47 10.22 1.43
C LEU A 108 -4.80 11.58 2.06
N GLN A 109 -5.95 11.69 2.74
CA GLN A 109 -6.30 12.92 3.47
C GLN A 109 -5.22 13.26 4.50
N ARG A 110 -4.74 12.26 5.25
CA ARG A 110 -3.69 12.47 6.24
C ARG A 110 -2.37 12.94 5.63
N LEU A 111 -1.99 12.40 4.47
CA LEU A 111 -0.79 12.82 3.75
C LEU A 111 -0.91 14.28 3.32
N ASP A 112 -2.05 14.66 2.74
CA ASP A 112 -2.30 16.02 2.26
C ASP A 112 -2.31 17.03 3.42
N GLU A 113 -2.93 16.69 4.56
CA GLU A 113 -2.90 17.51 5.79
C GLU A 113 -1.49 17.78 6.33
N VAL A 114 -0.59 16.78 6.23
CA VAL A 114 0.77 16.87 6.82
C VAL A 114 1.75 17.55 5.87
N SER A 115 1.44 17.56 4.57
CA SER A 115 2.34 18.04 3.51
C SER A 115 1.97 19.41 2.92
N GLY A 116 0.74 19.89 3.16
CA GLY A 116 0.33 21.28 2.91
C GLY A 116 0.80 22.23 4.01
#